data_AF-A0A9D7S1Q5-F1
#
_entry.id   AF-A0A9D7S1Q5-F1
#
_cell.length_a   1.000
_cell.length_b   1.000
_cell.length_c   1.000
_cell.angle_alpha   90.00
_cell.angle_beta   90.00
_cell.angle_gamma   90.00
#
_symmetry.space_group_name_H-M   'P 1'
#
loop_
_entity.id
_entity.type
_entity.pdbx_description
1 polymer ?
#
loop_
_entity_poly.entity_id
_entity_poly.type
_entity_poly.pdbx_seq_one_letter_code
_entity_poly.pdbx_strand_id
1 'polypeptide(L)'
;MSDLSSMRLLLGVGAGIAAYKCADLVRRARERGAEVQVVATESALHFVGVATFQALSGRPVRSSLWDEAAESAMGHIELARWATHILVAPATADLIARLRGGNADDLLTTVCLASAAPLAIAPAMNAQMWAHPALQDNLACLMQRGVRVLGPAHGSQACGDVGAGRMLEPLELLDALAVPVSTRLSGRRVVVSAGPTYEDLDPVRFLGNRSSGKMGFAIAAAANAAGAQVELIAGPVHLATPPGCRRINVRSALQMREAVLAAAAGADIYIGAAAVADYRPASTAEHKIKKSGESIALQLVRNPDIIAELGAGARPRLLVGFAAETCDVISYAQAKLVAKGLDLIVANRVGPDAAFDREDNALTVISADSVIELGSGSKRQLAARLIELIAAPAWRGRRLSNRHPLDLEVKILDPRLGSIWPLPDYATPGSAGLDLRACIDAPLELHPGVSQLLSTGMAIHVADPGIAALVLPRSGLGARHGIVLGNLVGLIDSDYQGPLMVSCWNRSDTRFTIAPGDRIAQLILVPILHARLRVVDGFEASERGAGGFGHSGRS
;
A
#
# COMPACT_ATOMS: atom_id res chain seq x y z
N MET A 1 -17.10 16.70 -0.17
CA MET A 1 -17.88 15.73 0.65
C MET A 1 -17.84 14.39 -0.07
N SER A 2 -17.72 13.27 0.65
CA SER A 2 -17.68 11.94 0.02
C SER A 2 -19.03 11.56 -0.59
N ASP A 3 -19.01 11.00 -1.81
CA ASP A 3 -20.18 10.39 -2.44
C ASP A 3 -20.48 9.03 -1.79
N LEU A 4 -21.74 8.80 -1.39
CA LEU A 4 -22.24 7.60 -0.74
C LEU A 4 -23.32 6.89 -1.57
N SER A 5 -23.46 7.21 -2.86
CA SER A 5 -24.49 6.69 -3.78
C SER A 5 -24.62 5.16 -3.84
N SER A 6 -23.55 4.41 -3.53
CA SER A 6 -23.56 2.93 -3.51
C SER A 6 -23.79 2.34 -2.11
N MET A 7 -23.92 3.17 -1.08
CA MET A 7 -24.00 2.73 0.32
C MET A 7 -25.45 2.48 0.73
N ARG A 8 -25.75 1.23 1.08
CA ARG A 8 -26.94 0.83 1.85
C ARG A 8 -26.55 0.77 3.32
N LEU A 9 -26.86 1.82 4.07
CA LEU A 9 -26.50 2.01 5.47
C LEU A 9 -27.65 1.56 6.38
N LEU A 10 -27.40 0.55 7.20
CA LEU A 10 -28.28 0.24 8.33
C LEU A 10 -27.80 1.02 9.56
N LEU A 11 -28.63 1.94 10.03
CA LEU A 11 -28.37 2.76 11.22
C LEU A 11 -29.05 2.15 12.44
N GLY A 12 -28.25 1.57 13.32
CA GLY A 12 -28.65 1.13 14.65
C GLY A 12 -28.66 2.29 15.64
N VAL A 13 -29.80 2.62 16.25
CA VAL A 13 -29.90 3.74 17.21
C VAL A 13 -30.00 3.21 18.64
N GLY A 14 -28.98 3.49 19.44
CA GLY A 14 -28.95 3.16 20.87
C GLY A 14 -29.52 4.27 21.76
N ALA A 15 -29.80 3.91 23.01
CA ALA A 15 -30.52 4.75 23.96
C ALA A 15 -29.61 5.71 24.74
N GLY A 16 -29.24 6.83 24.12
CA GLY A 16 -28.49 7.88 24.79
C GLY A 16 -28.85 9.27 24.30
N ILE A 17 -28.49 10.30 25.06
CA ILE A 17 -28.82 11.69 24.74
C ILE A 17 -28.36 12.10 23.34
N ALA A 18 -27.29 11.51 22.81
CA ALA A 18 -26.80 11.79 21.46
C ALA A 18 -27.70 11.25 20.32
N ALA A 19 -28.79 10.52 20.62
CA ALA A 19 -29.71 9.98 19.62
C ALA A 19 -30.32 11.07 18.71
N TYR A 20 -30.50 12.31 19.21
CA TYR A 20 -30.97 13.42 18.35
C TYR A 20 -30.02 13.71 17.18
N LYS A 21 -28.70 13.49 17.35
CA LYS A 21 -27.72 13.67 16.27
C LYS A 21 -27.92 12.68 15.14
N CYS A 22 -28.53 11.53 15.41
CA CYS A 22 -28.81 10.52 14.41
C CYS A 22 -29.89 10.99 13.42
N ALA A 23 -30.79 11.89 13.81
CA ALA A 23 -31.72 12.52 12.88
C ALA A 23 -30.97 13.32 11.81
N ASP A 24 -30.02 14.17 12.21
CA ASP A 24 -29.17 14.87 11.25
C ASP A 24 -28.30 13.91 10.43
N LEU A 25 -27.75 12.87 11.05
CA LEU A 25 -26.97 11.82 10.36
C LEU A 25 -27.75 11.17 9.21
N VAL A 26 -29.01 10.77 9.43
CA VAL A 26 -29.87 10.19 8.39
C VAL A 26 -30.05 11.16 7.23
N ARG A 27 -30.35 12.44 7.54
CA ARG A 27 -30.53 13.47 6.53
C ARG A 27 -29.25 13.68 5.71
N ARG A 28 -28.10 13.86 6.37
CA ARG A 28 -26.80 14.07 5.73
C ARG A 28 -26.35 12.87 4.90
N ALA A 29 -26.65 11.64 5.34
CA ALA A 29 -26.32 10.42 4.59
C ALA A 29 -27.09 10.38 3.27
N ARG A 30 -28.39 10.68 3.29
CA ARG A 30 -29.23 10.74 2.09
C ARG A 30 -28.86 11.89 1.16
N GLU A 31 -28.51 13.05 1.69
CA GLU A 31 -27.97 14.18 0.89
C GLU A 31 -26.71 13.79 0.10
N ARG A 32 -25.94 12.82 0.61
CA ARG A 32 -24.75 12.24 -0.05
C ARG A 32 -25.06 11.01 -0.90
N GLY A 33 -26.34 10.66 -1.09
CA GLY A 33 -26.78 9.56 -1.95
C GLY A 33 -26.94 8.20 -1.28
N ALA A 34 -26.66 8.06 0.03
CA ALA A 34 -26.83 6.78 0.72
C ALA A 34 -28.32 6.40 0.86
N GLU A 35 -28.62 5.11 0.71
CA GLU A 35 -29.88 4.54 1.18
C GLU A 35 -29.77 4.22 2.66
N VAL A 36 -30.74 4.65 3.48
CA VAL A 36 -30.69 4.46 4.94
C VAL A 36 -31.91 3.69 5.42
N GLN A 37 -31.69 2.63 6.20
CA GLN A 37 -32.72 1.99 7.01
C GLN A 37 -32.36 2.13 8.49
N VAL A 38 -33.35 2.40 9.34
CA VAL A 38 -33.14 2.67 10.77
C VAL A 38 -33.69 1.51 11.59
N VAL A 39 -32.83 0.97 12.46
CA VAL A 39 -33.22 0.03 13.52
C VAL A 39 -32.95 0.72 14.86
N ALA A 40 -33.99 1.06 15.61
CA ALA A 40 -33.85 1.71 16.91
C ALA A 40 -34.11 0.71 18.04
N THR A 41 -33.32 0.74 19.11
CA THR A 41 -33.71 0.01 20.33
C THR A 41 -34.96 0.65 20.91
N GLU A 42 -35.79 -0.14 21.61
CA GLU A 42 -37.00 0.39 22.25
C GLU A 42 -36.68 1.60 23.16
N SER A 43 -35.61 1.50 23.95
CA SER A 43 -35.17 2.59 24.81
C SER A 43 -34.69 3.83 24.06
N ALA A 44 -34.20 3.71 22.81
CA ALA A 44 -33.80 4.85 22.00
C ALA A 44 -35.00 5.69 21.56
N LEU A 45 -36.18 5.07 21.41
CA LEU A 45 -37.40 5.74 21.00
C LEU A 45 -37.96 6.71 22.07
N HIS A 46 -37.50 6.61 23.32
CA HIS A 46 -37.78 7.62 24.35
C HIS A 46 -37.03 8.94 24.13
N PHE A 47 -35.93 8.94 23.37
CA PHE A 47 -35.16 10.15 23.05
C PHE A 47 -35.61 10.79 21.73
N VAL A 48 -35.85 9.97 20.71
CA VAL A 48 -36.27 10.43 19.38
C VAL A 48 -37.35 9.50 18.85
N GLY A 49 -38.53 10.04 18.56
CA GLY A 49 -39.67 9.25 18.11
C GLY A 49 -39.50 8.67 16.70
N VAL A 50 -40.21 7.58 16.45
CA VAL A 50 -40.27 6.85 15.17
C VAL A 50 -40.55 7.77 13.98
N ALA A 51 -41.51 8.69 14.11
CA ALA A 51 -41.94 9.59 13.03
C ALA A 51 -40.78 10.43 12.46
N THR A 52 -39.85 10.87 13.30
CA THR A 52 -38.69 11.67 12.87
C THR A 52 -37.78 10.85 11.96
N PHE A 53 -37.41 9.64 12.38
CA PHE A 53 -36.54 8.78 11.57
C PHE A 53 -37.24 8.28 10.32
N GLN A 54 -38.54 8.01 10.37
CA GLN A 54 -39.31 7.59 9.21
C GLN A 54 -39.40 8.70 8.15
N ALA A 55 -39.68 9.93 8.56
CA ALA A 55 -39.70 11.08 7.65
C ALA A 55 -38.33 11.35 7.02
N LEU A 56 -37.26 11.26 7.81
CA LEU A 56 -35.90 11.55 7.33
C LEU A 56 -35.32 10.42 6.49
N SER A 57 -35.59 9.16 6.80
CA SER A 57 -35.09 8.01 6.01
C SER A 57 -35.94 7.73 4.77
N GLY A 58 -37.23 8.08 4.80
CA GLY A 58 -38.21 7.69 3.79
C GLY A 58 -38.59 6.21 3.86
N ARG A 59 -38.28 5.52 4.96
CA ARG A 59 -38.52 4.08 5.16
C ARG A 59 -39.08 3.79 6.56
N PRO A 60 -39.78 2.66 6.75
CA PRO A 60 -40.23 2.24 8.08
C PRO A 60 -39.04 2.08 9.03
N VAL A 61 -39.19 2.56 10.27
CA VAL A 61 -38.23 2.32 11.35
C VAL A 61 -38.58 1.00 12.00
N ARG A 62 -37.57 0.15 12.21
CA ARG A 62 -37.75 -1.15 12.87
C ARG A 62 -37.25 -1.07 14.32
N SER A 63 -37.96 -1.69 15.26
CA SER A 63 -37.55 -1.67 16.68
C SER A 63 -37.83 -2.96 17.44
N SER A 64 -38.62 -3.88 16.88
CA SER A 64 -38.97 -5.14 17.53
C SER A 64 -38.52 -6.32 16.66
N LEU A 65 -38.00 -7.36 17.32
CA LEU A 65 -37.72 -8.65 16.70
C LEU A 65 -39.02 -9.37 16.33
N TRP A 66 -40.13 -9.05 16.99
CA TRP A 66 -41.41 -9.77 16.93
C TRP A 66 -42.49 -9.00 16.18
N ASP A 67 -42.12 -8.24 15.15
CA ASP A 67 -43.07 -7.56 14.27
C ASP A 67 -43.73 -8.61 13.34
N GLU A 68 -44.99 -8.98 13.62
CA GLU A 68 -45.73 -10.03 12.88
C GLU A 68 -45.73 -9.81 11.36
N ALA A 69 -45.73 -8.56 10.90
CA ALA A 69 -45.67 -8.24 9.47
C ALA A 69 -44.28 -8.50 8.87
N ALA A 70 -43.21 -8.34 9.65
CA ALA A 70 -41.83 -8.51 9.22
C ALA A 70 -41.28 -9.94 9.45
N GLU A 71 -41.77 -10.65 10.46
CA GLU A 71 -41.33 -12.01 10.80
C GLU A 71 -41.80 -13.06 9.78
N SER A 72 -42.88 -12.78 9.04
CA SER A 72 -43.29 -13.60 7.89
C SER A 72 -42.22 -13.73 6.79
N ALA A 73 -41.22 -12.83 6.79
CA ALA A 73 -40.12 -12.77 5.82
C ALA A 73 -38.71 -12.93 6.46
N MET A 74 -38.60 -13.35 7.73
CA MET A 74 -37.33 -13.36 8.49
C MET A 74 -36.66 -11.97 8.50
N GLY A 75 -37.36 -10.95 8.98
CA GLY A 75 -36.99 -9.53 8.85
C GLY A 75 -35.56 -9.17 9.30
N HIS A 76 -35.03 -9.81 10.35
CA HIS A 76 -33.65 -9.58 10.78
C HIS A 76 -32.59 -10.06 9.75
N ILE A 77 -32.85 -11.15 9.02
CA ILE A 77 -31.97 -11.63 7.94
C ILE A 77 -32.09 -10.74 6.70
N GLU A 78 -33.29 -10.26 6.38
CA GLU A 78 -33.50 -9.30 5.28
C GLU A 78 -32.67 -8.03 5.50
N LEU A 79 -32.78 -7.43 6.70
CA LEU A 79 -32.01 -6.27 7.11
C LEU A 79 -30.50 -6.52 7.04
N ALA A 80 -30.07 -7.67 7.56
CA ALA A 80 -28.67 -8.08 7.58
C ALA A 80 -28.06 -8.24 6.18
N ARG A 81 -28.84 -8.77 5.22
CA ARG A 81 -28.43 -8.95 3.80
C ARG A 81 -28.55 -7.67 2.99
N TRP A 82 -29.49 -6.80 3.33
CA TRP A 82 -29.68 -5.52 2.67
C TRP A 82 -28.53 -4.55 2.97
N ALA A 83 -28.06 -4.55 4.22
CA ALA A 83 -26.98 -3.66 4.66
C ALA A 83 -25.67 -3.96 3.91
N THR A 84 -25.06 -2.91 3.36
CA THR A 84 -23.63 -2.94 2.94
C THR A 84 -22.72 -2.44 4.04
N HIS A 85 -23.26 -1.65 4.96
CA HIS A 85 -22.57 -1.10 6.13
C HIS A 85 -23.56 -1.01 7.27
N ILE A 86 -23.10 -1.31 8.49
CA ILE A 86 -23.87 -1.11 9.72
C ILE A 86 -23.16 -0.06 10.56
N LEU A 87 -23.90 0.95 11.00
CA LEU A 87 -23.43 1.91 12.00
C LEU A 87 -24.36 1.87 13.20
N VAL A 88 -23.81 1.63 14.39
CA VAL A 88 -24.52 1.79 15.66
C VAL A 88 -24.18 3.15 16.27
N ALA A 89 -25.14 4.07 16.33
CA ALA A 89 -24.98 5.43 16.81
C ALA A 89 -26.25 5.94 17.51
N PRO A 90 -26.15 6.50 18.74
CA PRO A 90 -25.03 6.32 19.65
C PRO A 90 -24.91 4.86 20.09
N ALA A 91 -23.68 4.36 20.16
CA ALA A 91 -23.38 3.10 20.83
C ALA A 91 -23.14 3.38 22.32
N THR A 92 -24.13 3.05 23.15
CA THR A 92 -24.02 3.20 24.61
C THR A 92 -23.14 2.09 25.19
N ALA A 93 -22.67 2.28 26.44
CA ALA A 93 -21.85 1.26 27.11
C ALA A 93 -22.56 -0.11 27.20
N ASP A 94 -23.87 -0.12 27.47
CA ASP A 94 -24.71 -1.32 27.46
C ASP A 94 -24.70 -2.01 26.09
N LEU A 95 -24.99 -1.27 25.02
CA LEU A 95 -25.05 -1.83 23.68
C LEU A 95 -23.68 -2.36 23.22
N ILE A 96 -22.59 -1.69 23.61
CA ILE A 96 -21.22 -2.17 23.37
C ILE A 96 -20.95 -3.48 24.11
N ALA A 97 -21.40 -3.60 25.36
CA ALA A 97 -21.25 -4.83 26.14
C ALA A 97 -22.03 -5.99 25.50
N ARG A 98 -23.27 -5.75 25.06
CA ARG A 98 -24.12 -6.74 24.38
C ARG A 98 -23.54 -7.19 23.03
N LEU A 99 -23.04 -6.25 22.22
CA LEU A 99 -22.35 -6.56 20.97
C LEU A 99 -21.07 -7.38 21.22
N ARG A 100 -20.29 -7.07 22.27
CA ARG A 100 -19.12 -7.86 22.65
C ARG A 100 -19.53 -9.27 23.10
N GLY A 101 -20.61 -9.39 23.86
CA GLY A 101 -21.16 -10.65 24.36
C GLY A 101 -21.73 -11.54 23.26
N GLY A 102 -22.06 -10.98 22.09
CA GLY A 102 -22.77 -11.71 21.04
C GLY A 102 -24.24 -11.94 21.39
N ASN A 103 -24.84 -11.06 22.18
CA ASN A 103 -26.26 -11.11 22.50
C ASN A 103 -27.09 -10.90 21.22
N ALA A 104 -28.24 -11.58 21.14
CA ALA A 104 -29.21 -11.48 20.05
C ALA A 104 -30.63 -11.46 20.63
N ASP A 105 -30.82 -10.61 21.63
CA ASP A 105 -32.04 -10.47 22.44
C ASP A 105 -32.97 -9.34 21.95
N ASP A 106 -32.47 -8.45 21.09
CA ASP A 106 -33.27 -7.46 20.37
C ASP A 106 -32.96 -7.47 18.87
N LEU A 107 -33.77 -6.77 18.07
CA LEU A 107 -33.60 -6.73 16.62
C LEU A 107 -32.23 -6.18 16.21
N LEU A 108 -31.74 -5.15 16.89
CA LEU A 108 -30.49 -4.49 16.51
C LEU A 108 -29.28 -5.40 16.75
N THR A 109 -29.18 -5.99 17.94
CA THR A 109 -28.08 -6.89 18.30
C THR A 109 -28.11 -8.16 17.45
N THR A 110 -29.31 -8.69 17.16
CA THR A 110 -29.52 -9.83 16.25
C THR A 110 -29.04 -9.53 14.83
N VAL A 111 -29.42 -8.38 14.26
CA VAL A 111 -28.98 -7.97 12.90
C VAL A 111 -27.47 -7.79 12.86
N CYS A 112 -26.87 -7.18 13.89
CA CYS A 112 -25.42 -6.98 13.97
C CYS A 112 -24.67 -8.33 14.02
N LEU A 113 -25.23 -9.34 14.69
CA LEU A 113 -24.63 -10.68 14.77
C LEU A 113 -24.82 -11.47 13.46
N ALA A 114 -25.95 -11.31 12.78
CA ALA A 114 -26.30 -12.06 11.57
C ALA A 114 -25.74 -11.48 10.26
N SER A 115 -25.23 -10.25 10.26
CA SER A 115 -24.77 -9.57 9.05
C SER A 115 -23.30 -9.84 8.72
N ALA A 116 -23.01 -9.99 7.42
CA ALA A 116 -21.64 -9.99 6.90
C ALA A 116 -21.12 -8.58 6.58
N ALA A 117 -21.97 -7.55 6.71
CA ALA A 117 -21.57 -6.17 6.46
C ALA A 117 -20.57 -5.66 7.52
N PRO A 118 -19.60 -4.83 7.15
CA PRO A 118 -18.71 -4.18 8.11
C PRO A 118 -19.53 -3.39 9.15
N LEU A 119 -19.29 -3.72 10.42
CA LEU A 119 -19.90 -3.07 11.58
C LEU A 119 -19.00 -1.93 12.10
N ALA A 120 -19.59 -0.76 12.24
CA ALA A 120 -19.01 0.38 12.93
C ALA A 120 -19.88 0.79 14.12
N ILE A 121 -19.26 1.29 15.19
CA ILE A 121 -19.94 1.84 16.35
C ILE A 121 -19.48 3.26 16.61
N ALA A 122 -20.37 4.15 17.02
CA ALA A 122 -20.09 5.53 17.41
C ALA A 122 -20.38 5.71 18.91
N PRO A 123 -19.37 5.53 19.79
CA PRO A 123 -19.60 5.56 21.23
C PRO A 123 -20.11 6.92 21.71
N ALA A 124 -21.08 6.91 22.63
CA ALA A 124 -21.52 8.12 23.32
C ALA A 124 -21.95 7.81 24.76
N MET A 125 -21.24 8.38 25.74
CA MET A 125 -21.48 8.18 27.17
C MET A 125 -20.72 9.21 28.01
N ASN A 126 -20.98 9.24 29.32
CA ASN A 126 -20.22 10.06 30.26
C ASN A 126 -18.72 9.69 30.26
N ALA A 127 -17.84 10.66 30.55
CA ALA A 127 -16.39 10.45 30.56
C ALA A 127 -15.91 9.35 31.51
N GLN A 128 -16.54 9.18 32.67
CA GLN A 128 -16.20 8.12 33.62
C GLN A 128 -16.60 6.74 33.08
N MET A 129 -17.76 6.64 32.45
CA MET A 129 -18.18 5.41 31.76
C MET A 129 -17.22 5.07 30.63
N TRP A 130 -16.79 6.08 29.85
CA TRP A 130 -15.81 5.91 28.80
C TRP A 130 -14.47 5.38 29.34
N ALA A 131 -13.98 5.95 30.44
CA ALA A 131 -12.71 5.55 31.07
C ALA A 131 -12.78 4.20 31.80
N HIS A 132 -13.96 3.60 31.95
CA HIS A 132 -14.13 2.39 32.73
C HIS A 132 -13.42 1.18 32.08
N PRO A 133 -12.62 0.38 32.84
CA PRO A 133 -11.86 -0.75 32.30
C PRO A 133 -12.70 -1.76 31.52
N ALA A 134 -13.87 -2.12 32.04
CA ALA A 134 -14.77 -3.07 31.35
C ALA A 134 -15.22 -2.59 29.96
N LEU A 135 -15.40 -1.27 29.77
CA LEU A 135 -15.71 -0.74 28.45
C LEU A 135 -14.49 -0.81 27.52
N GLN A 136 -13.31 -0.44 28.03
CA GLN A 136 -12.07 -0.51 27.26
C GLN A 136 -11.76 -1.93 26.80
N ASP A 137 -11.99 -2.93 27.66
CA ASP A 137 -11.86 -4.35 27.31
C ASP A 137 -12.87 -4.77 26.23
N ASN A 138 -14.12 -4.30 26.33
CA ASN A 138 -15.13 -4.58 25.33
C ASN A 138 -14.77 -3.99 23.96
N LEU A 139 -14.30 -2.74 23.94
CA LEU A 139 -13.86 -2.06 22.73
C LEU A 139 -12.66 -2.78 22.11
N ALA A 140 -11.66 -3.14 22.91
CA ALA A 140 -10.49 -3.89 22.45
C ALA A 140 -10.91 -5.22 21.79
N CYS A 141 -11.80 -5.97 22.43
CA CYS A 141 -12.33 -7.22 21.88
C CYS A 141 -13.10 -7.02 20.57
N LEU A 142 -13.96 -6.00 20.49
CA LEU A 142 -14.73 -5.69 19.28
C LEU A 142 -13.81 -5.27 18.13
N MET A 143 -12.79 -4.45 18.41
CA MET A 143 -11.79 -4.04 17.42
C MET A 143 -10.99 -5.23 16.89
N GLN A 144 -10.64 -6.19 17.75
CA GLN A 144 -9.99 -7.44 17.32
C GLN A 144 -10.88 -8.27 16.39
N ARG A 145 -12.21 -8.20 16.55
CA ARG A 145 -13.20 -8.85 15.68
C ARG A 145 -13.51 -8.06 14.40
N GLY A 146 -12.79 -6.96 14.14
CA GLY A 146 -12.95 -6.14 12.95
C GLY A 146 -14.03 -5.06 13.05
N VAL A 147 -14.62 -4.85 14.24
CA VAL A 147 -15.58 -3.75 14.44
C VAL A 147 -14.86 -2.42 14.51
N ARG A 148 -15.32 -1.45 13.73
CA ARG A 148 -14.72 -0.11 13.67
C ARG A 148 -15.29 0.78 14.76
N VAL A 149 -14.43 1.33 15.63
CA VAL A 149 -14.84 2.28 16.67
C VAL A 149 -14.62 3.71 16.17
N LEU A 150 -15.69 4.49 16.04
CA LEU A 150 -15.69 5.85 15.52
C LEU A 150 -15.90 6.86 16.64
N GLY A 151 -14.80 7.37 17.19
CA GLY A 151 -14.80 8.32 18.32
C GLY A 151 -14.45 7.64 19.65
N PRO A 152 -14.86 8.24 20.79
CA PRO A 152 -15.66 9.45 20.93
C PRO A 152 -14.85 10.73 20.67
N ALA A 153 -15.55 11.85 20.51
CA ALA A 153 -14.99 13.20 20.63
C ALA A 153 -14.76 13.59 22.10
N HIS A 154 -13.91 14.61 22.29
CA HIS A 154 -13.76 15.35 23.54
C HIS A 154 -14.62 16.60 23.52
N GLY A 155 -15.18 16.99 24.66
CA GLY A 155 -15.89 18.26 24.82
C GLY A 155 -16.75 18.31 26.07
N SER A 156 -17.53 19.39 26.19
CA SER A 156 -18.57 19.50 27.22
C SER A 156 -19.68 18.47 26.99
N GLN A 157 -20.09 17.82 28.07
CA GLN A 157 -21.08 16.74 28.10
C GLN A 157 -22.39 17.24 28.72
N ALA A 158 -23.49 16.55 28.44
CA ALA A 158 -24.81 16.94 28.94
C ALA A 158 -24.91 16.96 30.49
N CYS A 159 -24.02 16.24 31.18
CA CYS A 159 -23.90 16.25 32.64
C CYS A 159 -23.09 17.43 33.21
N GLY A 160 -22.53 18.29 32.37
CA GLY A 160 -21.68 19.43 32.79
C GLY A 160 -20.17 19.14 32.79
N ASP A 161 -19.76 17.87 32.70
CA ASP A 161 -18.34 17.48 32.63
C ASP A 161 -17.69 17.84 31.29
N VAL A 162 -16.36 17.97 31.28
CA VAL A 162 -15.55 18.10 30.07
C VAL A 162 -14.63 16.89 29.95
N GLY A 163 -14.74 16.12 28.85
CA GLY A 163 -13.95 14.91 28.67
C GLY A 163 -14.28 14.12 27.41
N ALA A 164 -13.57 13.01 27.20
CA ALA A 164 -13.88 12.04 26.15
C ALA A 164 -15.24 11.40 26.42
N GLY A 165 -16.07 11.18 25.40
CA GLY A 165 -17.36 10.50 25.56
C GLY A 165 -18.49 11.07 24.70
N ARG A 166 -18.26 12.20 24.05
CA ARG A 166 -19.23 12.80 23.12
C ARG A 166 -19.23 12.03 21.80
N MET A 167 -20.40 11.74 21.24
CA MET A 167 -20.47 11.17 19.89
C MET A 167 -19.85 12.15 18.88
N LEU A 168 -19.06 11.63 17.93
CA LEU A 168 -18.58 12.40 16.77
C LEU A 168 -19.75 13.10 16.06
N GLU A 169 -19.46 14.21 15.36
CA GLU A 169 -20.49 14.88 14.59
C GLU A 169 -20.95 14.03 13.39
N PRO A 170 -22.22 14.19 12.95
CA PRO A 170 -22.77 13.38 11.86
C PRO A 170 -21.92 13.35 10.58
N LEU A 171 -21.37 14.50 10.16
CA LEU A 171 -20.54 14.57 8.97
C LEU A 171 -19.20 13.83 9.16
N GLU A 172 -18.60 13.87 10.35
CA GLU A 172 -17.37 13.14 10.67
C GLU A 172 -17.61 11.62 10.65
N LEU A 173 -18.76 11.18 11.15
CA LEU A 173 -19.16 9.76 11.09
C LEU A 173 -19.32 9.29 9.64
N LEU A 174 -19.97 10.08 8.78
CA LEU A 174 -20.13 9.74 7.36
C LEU A 174 -18.80 9.74 6.61
N ASP A 175 -17.93 10.71 6.88
CA ASP A 175 -16.58 10.75 6.29
C ASP A 175 -15.76 9.54 6.72
N ALA A 176 -15.87 9.13 7.99
CA ALA A 176 -15.20 7.93 8.49
C ALA A 176 -15.78 6.66 7.84
N LEU A 177 -17.10 6.51 7.75
CA LEU A 177 -17.76 5.37 7.11
C LEU A 177 -17.40 5.24 5.62
N ALA A 178 -17.20 6.36 4.93
CA ALA A 178 -16.82 6.38 3.51
C ALA A 178 -15.41 5.82 3.24
N VAL A 179 -14.56 5.70 4.26
CA VAL A 179 -13.22 5.10 4.11
C VAL A 179 -13.37 3.59 3.90
N PRO A 180 -12.94 3.05 2.75
CA PRO A 180 -13.02 1.61 2.47
C PRO A 180 -12.26 0.79 3.52
N VAL A 181 -12.83 -0.34 3.91
CA VAL A 181 -12.14 -1.36 4.72
C VAL A 181 -11.43 -2.29 3.74
N SER A 182 -10.26 -1.90 3.27
CA SER A 182 -9.52 -2.66 2.26
C SER A 182 -8.68 -3.75 2.91
N THR A 183 -9.08 -5.01 2.85
CA THR A 183 -8.22 -6.13 3.31
C THR A 183 -7.07 -6.44 2.34
N ARG A 184 -6.77 -5.53 1.40
CA ARG A 184 -5.82 -5.78 0.31
C ARG A 184 -4.40 -6.03 0.81
N LEU A 185 -4.05 -5.59 2.02
CA LEU A 185 -2.75 -5.87 2.63
C LEU A 185 -2.77 -7.08 3.56
N SER A 186 -3.85 -7.89 3.56
CA SER A 186 -3.91 -9.14 4.31
C SER A 186 -2.74 -10.07 3.97
N GLY A 187 -2.11 -10.62 5.01
CA GLY A 187 -0.93 -11.47 4.92
C GLY A 187 0.38 -10.74 4.58
N ARG A 188 0.37 -9.41 4.49
CA ARG A 188 1.59 -8.61 4.20
C ARG A 188 2.24 -8.10 5.47
N ARG A 189 3.57 -8.06 5.46
CA ARG A 189 4.38 -7.45 6.52
C ARG A 189 4.73 -6.01 6.14
N VAL A 190 4.28 -5.05 6.95
CA VAL A 190 4.50 -3.61 6.74
C VAL A 190 5.29 -3.05 7.91
N VAL A 191 6.43 -2.43 7.60
CA VAL A 191 7.27 -1.75 8.59
C VAL A 191 7.11 -0.24 8.41
N VAL A 192 6.86 0.48 9.51
CA VAL A 192 6.70 1.94 9.50
C VAL A 192 7.67 2.54 10.51
N SER A 193 8.51 3.48 10.10
CA SER A 193 9.26 4.32 11.05
C SER A 193 8.53 5.64 11.28
N ALA A 194 8.46 6.10 12.53
CA ALA A 194 7.71 7.29 12.90
C ALA A 194 8.36 8.06 14.07
N GLY A 195 8.11 9.37 14.13
CA GLY A 195 8.59 10.24 15.22
C GLY A 195 9.99 10.81 14.95
N PRO A 196 10.52 11.64 15.86
CA PRO A 196 11.87 12.19 15.76
C PRO A 196 12.92 11.20 16.26
N THR A 197 14.20 11.44 15.98
CA THR A 197 15.30 10.86 16.76
C THR A 197 15.92 11.93 17.66
N TYR A 198 16.35 11.54 18.85
CA TYR A 198 17.04 12.38 19.82
C TYR A 198 18.48 11.88 19.99
N GLU A 199 19.43 12.74 19.62
CA GLU A 199 20.86 12.51 19.74
C GLU A 199 21.37 13.17 21.02
N ASP A 200 21.64 12.37 22.05
CA ASP A 200 21.99 12.86 23.37
C ASP A 200 23.34 13.57 23.38
N LEU A 201 23.38 14.76 23.97
CA LEU A 201 24.62 15.52 24.22
C LEU A 201 25.20 15.12 25.59
N ASP A 202 24.30 15.03 26.56
CA ASP A 202 24.54 14.64 27.94
C ASP A 202 23.24 14.00 28.48
N PRO A 203 23.18 13.50 29.73
CA PRO A 203 21.96 12.86 30.26
C PRO A 203 20.72 13.77 30.36
N VAL A 204 20.87 15.07 30.13
CA VAL A 204 19.82 16.09 30.30
C VAL A 204 19.43 16.75 28.98
N ARG A 205 20.35 16.83 28.01
CA ARG A 205 20.19 17.58 26.75
C ARG A 205 20.38 16.68 25.55
N PHE A 206 19.62 16.94 24.50
CA PHE A 206 19.70 16.23 23.23
C PHE A 206 19.49 17.20 22.05
N LEU A 207 19.96 16.79 20.88
CA LEU A 207 19.62 17.37 19.59
C LEU A 207 18.50 16.54 18.96
N GLY A 208 17.45 17.17 18.44
CA GLY A 208 16.34 16.44 17.85
C GLY A 208 15.50 17.28 16.90
N ASN A 209 14.79 16.60 16.01
CA ASN A 209 13.90 17.23 15.07
C ASN A 209 12.54 17.47 15.75
N ARG A 210 11.87 18.57 15.36
CA ARG A 210 10.47 18.76 15.73
C ARG A 210 9.68 17.71 14.95
N SER A 211 9.14 16.68 15.56
CA SER A 211 8.23 15.78 14.84
C SER A 211 7.21 15.25 15.83
N SER A 212 5.94 15.38 15.48
CA SER A 212 4.87 14.87 16.33
C SER A 212 4.67 13.37 16.20
N GLY A 213 5.27 12.71 15.20
CA GLY A 213 5.05 11.29 14.88
C GLY A 213 3.63 10.94 14.38
N LYS A 214 2.67 11.87 14.48
CA LYS A 214 1.24 11.64 14.17
C LYS A 214 1.00 11.05 12.78
N MET A 215 1.78 11.44 11.77
CA MET A 215 1.63 10.92 10.41
C MET A 215 2.01 9.44 10.33
N GLY A 216 3.21 9.07 10.80
CA GLY A 216 3.64 7.66 10.79
C GLY A 216 2.73 6.75 11.63
N PHE A 217 2.22 7.24 12.77
CA PHE A 217 1.23 6.51 13.57
C PHE A 217 -0.11 6.33 12.84
N ALA A 218 -0.59 7.35 12.11
CA ALA A 218 -1.79 7.24 11.31
C ALA A 218 -1.62 6.25 10.14
N ILE A 219 -0.44 6.23 9.51
CA ILE A 219 -0.09 5.28 8.45
C ILE A 219 -0.05 3.84 9.00
N ALA A 220 0.58 3.62 10.15
CA ALA A 220 0.60 2.32 10.81
C ALA A 220 -0.82 1.82 11.13
N ALA A 221 -1.67 2.70 11.68
CA ALA A 221 -3.06 2.38 11.96
C ALA A 221 -3.84 2.03 10.67
N ALA A 222 -3.65 2.80 9.60
CA ALA A 222 -4.30 2.55 8.31
C ALA A 222 -3.82 1.25 7.64
N ALA A 223 -2.52 0.94 7.70
CA ALA A 223 -1.95 -0.29 7.19
C ALA A 223 -2.51 -1.53 7.93
N ASN A 224 -2.61 -1.45 9.26
CA ASN A 224 -3.20 -2.51 10.07
C ASN A 224 -4.70 -2.67 9.77
N ALA A 225 -5.43 -1.56 9.67
CA ALA A 225 -6.84 -1.58 9.25
C ALA A 225 -7.02 -2.18 7.85
N ALA A 226 -6.00 -2.10 6.99
CA ALA A 226 -5.97 -2.73 5.69
C ALA A 226 -5.58 -4.23 5.69
N GLY A 227 -5.45 -4.84 6.88
CA GLY A 227 -5.15 -6.25 7.09
C GLY A 227 -3.66 -6.59 7.20
N ALA A 228 -2.75 -5.60 7.14
CA ALA A 228 -1.32 -5.86 7.26
C ALA A 228 -0.90 -6.26 8.67
N GLN A 229 0.15 -7.06 8.77
CA GLN A 229 0.94 -7.21 9.99
C GLN A 229 1.89 -6.03 10.10
N VAL A 230 1.68 -5.15 11.07
CA VAL A 230 2.41 -3.87 11.16
C VAL A 230 3.42 -3.87 12.29
N GLU A 231 4.66 -3.51 11.95
CA GLU A 231 5.73 -3.21 12.89
C GLU A 231 6.05 -1.70 12.84
N LEU A 232 5.83 -1.02 13.96
CA LEU A 232 5.99 0.42 14.12
C LEU A 232 7.25 0.72 14.92
N ILE A 233 8.27 1.24 14.26
CA ILE A 233 9.52 1.69 14.89
C ILE A 233 9.36 3.16 15.23
N ALA A 234 9.15 3.44 16.51
CA ALA A 234 8.80 4.76 17.01
C ALA A 234 9.99 5.39 17.74
N GLY A 235 10.39 6.58 17.28
CA GLY A 235 11.22 7.49 18.05
C GLY A 235 10.50 8.07 19.29
N PRO A 236 11.12 9.00 20.03
CA PRO A 236 10.53 9.54 21.25
C PRO A 236 9.24 10.34 21.01
N VAL A 237 8.08 9.72 21.26
CA VAL A 237 6.74 10.35 21.18
C VAL A 237 5.78 9.78 22.24
N HIS A 238 4.87 10.62 22.74
CA HIS A 238 3.81 10.26 23.69
C HIS A 238 2.49 9.89 22.99
N LEU A 239 2.56 9.10 21.92
CA LEU A 239 1.38 8.59 21.23
C LEU A 239 1.08 7.16 21.66
N ALA A 240 -0.20 6.82 21.83
CA ALA A 240 -0.62 5.43 22.07
C ALA A 240 -0.30 4.57 20.84
N THR A 241 0.10 3.32 21.07
CA THR A 241 0.32 2.35 20.00
C THR A 241 -1.01 2.05 19.31
N PRO A 242 -1.11 2.15 17.97
CA PRO A 242 -2.32 1.76 17.26
C PRO A 242 -2.66 0.29 17.52
N PRO A 243 -3.92 -0.06 17.77
CA PRO A 243 -4.32 -1.46 18.00
C PRO A 243 -3.88 -2.37 16.85
N GLY A 244 -3.41 -3.56 17.18
CA GLY A 244 -2.90 -4.56 16.21
C GLY A 244 -1.47 -4.32 15.71
N CYS A 245 -0.87 -3.14 15.98
CA CYS A 245 0.52 -2.87 15.61
C CYS A 245 1.50 -3.31 16.71
N ARG A 246 2.61 -3.95 16.34
CA ARG A 246 3.75 -4.18 17.22
C ARG A 246 4.64 -2.95 17.24
N ARG A 247 4.87 -2.32 18.40
CA ARG A 247 5.72 -1.14 18.52
C ARG A 247 7.11 -1.47 19.07
N ILE A 248 8.15 -0.95 18.43
CA ILE A 248 9.53 -0.92 18.93
C ILE A 248 9.88 0.53 19.23
N ASN A 249 10.32 0.82 20.44
CA ASN A 249 10.77 2.15 20.82
C ASN A 249 12.28 2.30 20.59
N VAL A 250 12.66 3.40 19.96
CA VAL A 250 14.05 3.79 19.73
C VAL A 250 14.23 5.25 20.16
N ARG A 251 15.47 5.64 20.45
CA ARG A 251 15.80 7.01 20.84
C ARG A 251 16.62 7.71 19.75
N SER A 252 17.74 7.13 19.34
CA SER A 252 18.68 7.74 18.40
C SER A 252 18.53 7.23 16.96
N ALA A 253 19.14 7.93 16.01
CA ALA A 253 19.21 7.50 14.62
C ALA A 253 19.89 6.14 14.44
N LEU A 254 20.91 5.83 15.24
CA LEU A 254 21.60 4.53 15.19
C LEU A 254 20.70 3.39 15.67
N GLN A 255 19.98 3.60 16.78
CA GLN A 255 19.01 2.60 17.25
C GLN A 255 17.85 2.43 16.26
N MET A 256 17.38 3.53 15.66
CA MET A 256 16.37 3.46 14.62
C MET A 256 16.88 2.69 13.40
N ARG A 257 18.12 2.92 12.96
CA ARG A 257 18.75 2.17 11.88
C ARG A 257 18.76 0.67 12.17
N GLU A 258 19.26 0.27 13.34
CA GLU A 258 19.34 -1.15 13.72
C GLU A 258 17.96 -1.81 13.72
N ALA A 259 16.97 -1.17 14.37
CA ALA A 259 15.60 -1.67 14.41
C ALA A 259 14.97 -1.75 13.01
N VAL A 260 15.21 -0.75 12.15
CA VAL A 260 14.67 -0.72 10.79
C VAL A 260 15.27 -1.82 9.94
N LEU A 261 16.59 -1.98 9.94
CA LEU A 261 17.27 -3.01 9.15
C LEU A 261 16.83 -4.42 9.58
N ALA A 262 16.70 -4.64 10.89
CA ALA A 262 16.22 -5.92 11.41
C ALA A 262 14.75 -6.20 11.02
N ALA A 263 13.86 -5.22 11.13
CA ALA A 263 12.44 -5.38 10.80
C ALA A 263 12.19 -5.48 9.29
N ALA A 264 12.96 -4.74 8.49
CA ALA A 264 12.83 -4.70 7.03
C ALA A 264 13.24 -6.03 6.36
N ALA A 265 14.03 -6.86 7.03
CA ALA A 265 14.36 -8.20 6.56
C ALA A 265 13.10 -9.06 6.38
N GLY A 266 12.78 -9.37 5.12
CA GLY A 266 11.58 -10.11 4.73
C GLY A 266 10.26 -9.35 4.86
N ALA A 267 10.29 -8.02 5.00
CA ALA A 267 9.09 -7.20 4.93
C ALA A 267 8.63 -7.01 3.47
N ASP A 268 7.32 -6.90 3.24
CA ASP A 268 6.79 -6.57 1.93
C ASP A 268 6.93 -5.06 1.65
N ILE A 269 6.67 -4.23 2.66
CA ILE A 269 6.61 -2.78 2.51
C ILE A 269 7.34 -2.12 3.68
N TYR A 270 8.17 -1.11 3.38
CA TYR A 270 8.68 -0.17 4.38
C TYR A 270 8.24 1.25 4.05
N ILE A 271 7.76 1.96 5.07
CA ILE A 271 7.33 3.36 4.98
C ILE A 271 8.12 4.20 5.97
N GLY A 272 9.05 5.00 5.44
CA GLY A 272 9.92 5.88 6.21
C GLY A 272 9.29 7.24 6.48
N ALA A 273 8.51 7.35 7.56
CA ALA A 273 7.85 8.59 7.99
C ALA A 273 8.50 9.24 9.24
N ALA A 274 9.63 8.70 9.71
CA ALA A 274 10.41 9.26 10.81
C ALA A 274 11.22 10.50 10.38
N ALA A 275 11.37 11.45 11.31
CA ALA A 275 12.25 12.60 11.17
C ALA A 275 13.59 12.29 11.84
N VAL A 276 14.45 11.58 11.10
CA VAL A 276 15.78 11.17 11.56
C VAL A 276 16.74 12.37 11.52
N ALA A 277 17.50 12.57 12.59
CA ALA A 277 18.52 13.62 12.64
C ALA A 277 19.68 13.30 11.69
N ASP A 278 20.05 14.24 10.82
CA ASP A 278 21.14 14.08 9.84
C ASP A 278 22.53 14.02 10.49
N TYR A 279 22.66 14.57 11.69
CA TYR A 279 23.90 14.65 12.45
C TYR A 279 23.68 14.25 13.91
N ARG A 280 24.71 13.66 14.52
CA ARG A 280 24.79 13.34 15.95
C ARG A 280 26.07 13.92 16.57
N PRO A 281 26.15 14.08 17.90
CA PRO A 281 27.40 14.42 18.58
C PRO A 281 28.48 13.39 18.32
N ALA A 282 29.73 13.84 18.14
CA ALA A 282 30.88 12.95 17.96
C ALA A 282 31.14 12.10 19.23
N SER A 283 30.86 12.68 20.39
CA SER A 283 30.90 12.02 21.69
C SER A 283 29.74 12.49 22.56
N THR A 284 29.23 11.60 23.40
CA THR A 284 28.17 11.88 24.38
C THR A 284 28.80 12.02 25.77
N ALA A 285 28.54 13.09 26.48
CA ALA A 285 29.08 13.28 27.82
C ALA A 285 28.34 12.40 28.85
N GLU A 286 29.06 11.74 29.76
CA GLU A 286 28.46 10.93 30.84
C GLU A 286 27.78 11.79 31.92
N HIS A 287 28.17 13.05 32.01
CA HIS A 287 27.65 14.00 32.99
C HIS A 287 27.12 15.24 32.30
N LYS A 288 26.13 15.88 32.95
CA LYS A 288 25.55 17.15 32.49
C LYS A 288 26.67 18.14 32.21
N ILE A 289 26.72 18.65 30.99
CA ILE A 289 27.75 19.62 30.59
C ILE A 289 27.54 20.89 31.45
N LYS A 290 28.54 21.19 32.30
CA LYS A 290 28.53 22.34 33.19
C LYS A 290 28.59 23.63 32.39
N LYS A 291 27.96 24.70 32.90
CA LYS A 291 28.12 26.04 32.32
C LYS A 291 29.53 26.53 32.63
N SER A 292 30.43 26.50 31.66
CA SER A 292 31.79 27.06 31.77
C SER A 292 32.10 27.88 30.52
N GLY A 293 31.98 29.21 30.63
CA GLY A 293 32.21 30.15 29.53
C GLY A 293 30.93 30.70 28.88
N GLU A 294 31.09 31.70 28.00
CA GLU A 294 29.98 32.36 27.28
C GLU A 294 29.43 31.54 26.10
N SER A 295 30.19 30.58 25.56
CA SER A 295 29.78 29.73 24.43
C SER A 295 30.19 28.27 24.60
N ILE A 296 29.46 27.38 23.93
CA ILE A 296 29.76 25.94 23.85
C ILE A 296 29.89 25.55 22.38
N ALA A 297 30.95 24.81 22.04
CA ALA A 297 31.14 24.24 20.72
C ALA A 297 30.81 22.74 20.75
N LEU A 298 29.98 22.27 19.82
CA LEU A 298 29.61 20.87 19.67
C LEU A 298 30.15 20.33 18.35
N GLN A 299 30.97 19.28 18.41
CA GLN A 299 31.42 18.58 17.22
C GLN A 299 30.35 17.56 16.80
N LEU A 300 29.86 17.69 15.57
CA LEU A 300 28.82 16.82 15.02
C LEU A 300 29.40 15.92 13.91
N VAL A 301 28.93 14.68 13.86
CA VAL A 301 29.24 13.69 12.83
C VAL A 301 27.96 13.25 12.14
N ARG A 302 28.06 12.93 10.85
CA ARG A 302 26.90 12.56 10.03
C ARG A 302 26.30 11.21 10.49
N ASN A 303 24.98 11.14 10.56
CA ASN A 303 24.24 9.90 10.78
C ASN A 303 24.09 9.08 9.49
N PRO A 304 23.94 7.76 9.62
CA PRO A 304 23.66 6.91 8.46
C PRO A 304 22.30 7.24 7.85
N ASP A 305 22.22 7.22 6.52
CA ASP A 305 20.97 7.42 5.79
C ASP A 305 20.23 6.09 5.65
N ILE A 306 19.33 5.81 6.60
CA ILE A 306 18.59 4.54 6.70
C ILE A 306 17.89 4.18 5.38
N ILE A 307 17.31 5.17 4.69
CA ILE A 307 16.60 4.94 3.43
C ILE A 307 17.57 4.56 2.32
N ALA A 308 18.69 5.28 2.20
CA ALA A 308 19.69 4.98 1.18
C ALA A 308 20.34 3.60 1.42
N GLU A 309 20.57 3.24 2.69
CA GLU A 309 21.11 1.93 3.06
C GLU A 309 20.14 0.79 2.72
N LEU A 310 18.84 0.96 3.02
CA LEU A 310 17.83 0.02 2.57
C LEU A 310 17.80 -0.07 1.04
N GLY A 311 17.80 1.07 0.34
CA GLY A 311 17.78 1.12 -1.12
C GLY A 311 18.96 0.43 -1.81
N ALA A 312 20.11 0.33 -1.14
CA ALA A 312 21.32 -0.33 -1.64
C ALA A 312 21.48 -1.79 -1.19
N GLY A 313 20.69 -2.26 -0.19
CA GLY A 313 20.85 -3.57 0.45
C GLY A 313 19.65 -4.51 0.29
N ALA A 314 19.44 -5.36 1.29
CA ALA A 314 18.29 -6.26 1.37
C ALA A 314 17.01 -5.46 1.67
N ARG A 315 16.38 -4.93 0.61
CA ARG A 315 15.20 -4.08 0.70
C ARG A 315 13.88 -4.85 0.68
N PRO A 316 12.83 -4.28 1.31
CA PRO A 316 11.45 -4.67 1.08
C PRO A 316 11.04 -4.54 -0.39
N ARG A 317 9.95 -5.21 -0.76
CA ARG A 317 9.40 -5.15 -2.13
C ARG A 317 9.02 -3.71 -2.52
N LEU A 318 8.44 -2.97 -1.58
CA LEU A 318 8.11 -1.55 -1.74
C LEU A 318 8.79 -0.69 -0.66
N LEU A 319 9.60 0.27 -1.09
CA LEU A 319 10.30 1.23 -0.27
C LEU A 319 9.72 2.63 -0.49
N VAL A 320 9.03 3.14 0.52
CA VAL A 320 8.36 4.44 0.52
C VAL A 320 9.10 5.40 1.45
N GLY A 321 9.54 6.54 0.92
CA GLY A 321 10.16 7.62 1.69
C GLY A 321 9.22 8.80 1.88
N PHE A 322 9.55 9.68 2.83
CA PHE A 322 8.89 10.97 2.99
C PHE A 322 9.86 12.12 2.68
N ALA A 323 9.32 13.18 2.07
CA ALA A 323 10.01 14.45 1.88
C ALA A 323 9.16 15.58 2.45
N ALA A 324 9.82 16.48 3.16
CA ALA A 324 9.25 17.68 3.73
C ALA A 324 10.08 18.84 3.20
N GLU A 325 9.53 19.65 2.29
CA GLU A 325 10.26 20.74 1.63
C GLU A 325 9.44 22.04 1.66
N THR A 326 10.14 23.17 1.71
CA THR A 326 9.54 24.51 1.77
C THR A 326 9.28 25.13 0.39
N CYS A 327 10.08 24.74 -0.60
CA CYS A 327 10.07 25.30 -1.96
C CYS A 327 10.31 24.17 -2.97
N ASP A 328 9.70 24.24 -4.15
CA ASP A 328 9.92 23.30 -5.27
C ASP A 328 9.84 21.80 -4.89
N VAL A 329 8.78 21.46 -4.16
CA VAL A 329 8.57 20.15 -3.52
C VAL A 329 8.72 18.96 -4.47
N ILE A 330 8.27 19.09 -5.72
CA ILE A 330 8.26 17.99 -6.70
C ILE A 330 9.68 17.69 -7.19
N SER A 331 10.43 18.70 -7.60
CA SER A 331 11.79 18.54 -8.14
C SER A 331 12.73 17.91 -7.11
N TYR A 332 12.72 18.42 -5.87
CA TYR A 332 13.52 17.86 -4.78
C TYR A 332 13.10 16.44 -4.41
N ALA A 333 11.80 16.15 -4.40
CA ALA A 333 11.31 14.82 -4.11
C ALA A 333 11.74 13.82 -5.19
N GLN A 334 11.67 14.18 -6.48
CA GLN A 334 12.15 13.34 -7.59
C GLN A 334 13.65 13.07 -7.49
N ALA A 335 14.47 14.09 -7.21
CA ALA A 335 15.90 13.91 -7.00
C ALA A 335 16.20 12.96 -5.83
N LYS A 336 15.49 13.11 -4.70
CA LYS A 336 15.61 12.26 -3.51
C LYS A 336 15.14 10.82 -3.78
N LEU A 337 14.09 10.64 -4.59
CA LEU A 337 13.61 9.33 -5.02
C LEU A 337 14.71 8.57 -5.77
N VAL A 338 15.35 9.23 -6.74
CA VAL A 338 16.41 8.64 -7.56
C VAL A 338 17.67 8.35 -6.73
N ALA A 339 18.10 9.32 -5.93
CA ALA A 339 19.33 9.24 -5.14
C ALA A 339 19.26 8.17 -4.05
N LYS A 340 18.09 7.96 -3.44
CA LYS A 340 17.90 6.99 -2.35
C LYS A 340 17.29 5.65 -2.81
N GLY A 341 17.05 5.48 -4.11
CA GLY A 341 16.51 4.23 -4.66
C GLY A 341 15.07 3.92 -4.22
N LEU A 342 14.28 4.93 -3.86
CA LEU A 342 12.88 4.79 -3.44
C LEU A 342 11.99 4.34 -4.61
N ASP A 343 10.88 3.67 -4.31
CA ASP A 343 9.81 3.43 -5.29
C ASP A 343 8.80 4.56 -5.29
N LEU A 344 8.48 5.03 -4.09
CA LEU A 344 7.57 6.11 -3.84
C LEU A 344 8.22 7.09 -2.89
N ILE A 345 8.00 8.38 -3.16
CA ILE A 345 8.26 9.42 -2.19
C ILE A 345 6.99 10.22 -1.95
N VAL A 346 6.62 10.32 -0.68
CA VAL A 346 5.47 11.09 -0.24
C VAL A 346 5.97 12.46 0.15
N ALA A 347 5.62 13.46 -0.65
CA ALA A 347 6.03 14.82 -0.47
C ALA A 347 4.94 15.63 0.25
N ASN A 348 5.39 16.41 1.22
CA ASN A 348 4.60 17.33 2.02
C ASN A 348 5.23 18.73 1.86
N ARG A 349 4.39 19.76 1.62
CA ARG A 349 4.83 21.17 1.64
C ARG A 349 4.81 21.71 3.07
N VAL A 350 5.98 22.07 3.60
CA VAL A 350 6.18 22.58 4.97
C VAL A 350 6.66 24.03 4.91
N GLY A 351 6.15 24.97 5.71
CA GLY A 351 6.56 26.39 5.69
C GLY A 351 5.74 27.29 6.62
N PRO A 352 6.05 28.60 6.73
CA PRO A 352 5.33 29.55 7.59
C PRO A 352 3.82 29.60 7.33
N ASP A 353 3.44 29.42 6.06
CA ASP A 353 2.05 29.37 5.60
C ASP A 353 1.52 27.93 5.42
N ALA A 354 2.32 26.90 5.73
CA ALA A 354 1.99 25.50 5.53
C ALA A 354 2.60 24.57 6.60
N ALA A 355 1.83 24.30 7.65
CA ALA A 355 1.82 23.09 8.48
C ALA A 355 3.16 22.43 8.91
N PHE A 356 3.73 22.90 10.03
CA PHE A 356 4.40 21.98 10.98
C PHE A 356 3.39 21.38 11.99
N ASP A 357 2.28 22.09 12.22
CA ASP A 357 1.32 21.80 13.31
C ASP A 357 -0.16 22.05 12.96
N ARG A 358 -0.51 22.23 11.67
CA ARG A 358 -1.92 22.35 11.24
C ARG A 358 -2.55 20.99 10.91
N GLU A 359 -3.86 20.88 11.13
CA GLU A 359 -4.63 19.64 10.91
C GLU A 359 -4.82 19.30 9.42
N ASP A 360 -4.93 20.31 8.55
CA ASP A 360 -5.03 20.12 7.11
C ASP A 360 -3.65 20.03 6.46
N ASN A 361 -3.29 18.82 6.04
CA ASN A 361 -2.10 18.55 5.24
C ASN A 361 -2.53 18.17 3.82
N ALA A 362 -1.71 18.49 2.82
CA ALA A 362 -1.82 17.94 1.49
C ALA A 362 -0.61 17.06 1.20
N LEU A 363 -0.84 15.87 0.64
CA LEU A 363 0.23 14.95 0.26
C LEU A 363 0.25 14.76 -1.24
N THR A 364 1.45 14.77 -1.80
CA THR A 364 1.71 14.39 -3.18
C THR A 364 2.57 13.14 -3.17
N VAL A 365 2.12 12.08 -3.83
CA VAL A 365 2.86 10.83 -3.97
C VAL A 365 3.53 10.83 -5.33
N ILE A 366 4.84 10.62 -5.35
CA ILE A 366 5.66 10.68 -6.56
C ILE A 366 6.34 9.33 -6.75
N SER A 367 6.28 8.80 -7.97
CA SER A 367 7.04 7.65 -8.45
C SER A 367 8.00 8.08 -9.59
N ALA A 368 8.69 7.12 -10.19
CA ALA A 368 9.51 7.37 -11.38
C ALA A 368 8.70 7.84 -12.61
N ASP A 369 7.44 7.43 -12.70
CA ASP A 369 6.57 7.59 -13.87
C ASP A 369 5.29 8.41 -13.60
N SER A 370 5.02 8.80 -12.35
CA SER A 370 3.77 9.49 -12.00
C SER A 370 3.88 10.42 -10.80
N VAL A 371 2.99 11.41 -10.78
CA VAL A 371 2.78 12.33 -9.67
C VAL A 371 1.29 12.32 -9.37
N ILE A 372 0.91 11.98 -8.14
CA ILE A 372 -0.48 11.82 -7.72
C ILE A 372 -0.72 12.69 -6.49
N GLU A 373 -1.67 13.61 -6.59
CA GLU A 373 -2.11 14.41 -5.45
C GLU A 373 -3.20 13.65 -4.67
N LEU A 374 -2.98 13.43 -3.37
CA LEU A 374 -3.98 12.80 -2.48
C LEU A 374 -5.02 13.81 -1.95
N GLY A 375 -4.92 15.08 -2.37
CA GLY A 375 -5.70 16.20 -1.89
C GLY A 375 -5.33 16.61 -0.46
N SER A 376 -6.17 17.47 0.13
CA SER A 376 -6.06 17.86 1.54
C SER A 376 -6.93 16.96 2.44
N GLY A 377 -6.55 16.90 3.72
CA GLY A 377 -7.36 16.32 4.77
C GLY A 377 -6.59 16.11 6.06
N SER A 378 -7.27 15.49 7.04
CA SER A 378 -6.62 15.09 8.28
C SER A 378 -5.54 14.02 8.02
N LYS A 379 -4.55 13.93 8.91
CA LYS A 379 -3.49 12.90 8.84
C LYS A 379 -4.04 11.47 8.75
N ARG A 380 -5.20 11.20 9.37
CA ARG A 380 -5.89 9.89 9.29
C ARG A 380 -6.46 9.62 7.91
N GLN A 381 -7.15 10.61 7.32
CA GLN A 381 -7.72 10.48 5.97
C GLN A 381 -6.62 10.34 4.92
N LEU A 382 -5.56 11.14 5.02
CA LEU A 382 -4.41 11.06 4.13
C LEU A 382 -3.66 9.74 4.26
N ALA A 383 -3.46 9.24 5.48
CA ALA A 383 -2.89 7.92 5.71
C ALA A 383 -3.72 6.80 5.08
N ALA A 384 -5.05 6.84 5.23
CA ALA A 384 -5.93 5.87 4.59
C ALA A 384 -5.83 5.92 3.05
N ARG A 385 -5.87 7.11 2.45
CA ARG A 385 -5.70 7.29 0.99
C ARG A 385 -4.34 6.80 0.50
N LEU A 386 -3.27 7.09 1.25
CA LEU A 386 -1.92 6.62 0.93
C LEU A 386 -1.84 5.09 0.97
N ILE A 387 -2.42 4.47 2.00
CA ILE A 387 -2.43 3.00 2.12
C ILE A 387 -3.28 2.36 1.03
N GLU A 388 -4.43 2.92 0.66
CA GLU A 388 -5.20 2.45 -0.50
C GLU A 388 -4.39 2.50 -1.79
N LEU A 389 -3.68 3.60 -2.00
CA LEU A 389 -2.81 3.77 -3.16
C LEU A 389 -1.70 2.71 -3.14
N ILE A 390 -0.97 2.57 -2.05
CA ILE A 390 0.07 1.53 -1.87
C ILE A 390 -0.50 0.11 -2.07
N ALA A 391 -1.75 -0.12 -1.64
CA ALA A 391 -2.40 -1.40 -1.75
C ALA A 391 -2.96 -1.69 -3.16
N ALA A 392 -3.00 -0.71 -4.06
CA ALA A 392 -3.54 -0.92 -5.40
C ALA A 392 -2.63 -1.81 -6.27
N PRO A 393 -3.18 -2.68 -7.15
CA PRO A 393 -2.40 -3.58 -8.01
C PRO A 393 -1.37 -2.87 -8.91
N ALA A 394 -1.64 -1.62 -9.29
CA ALA A 394 -0.77 -0.82 -10.15
C ALA A 394 0.67 -0.66 -9.60
N TRP A 395 0.83 -0.72 -8.28
CA TRP A 395 2.12 -0.59 -7.60
C TRP A 395 2.78 -1.93 -7.28
N ARG A 396 2.01 -3.03 -7.35
CA ARG A 396 2.46 -4.36 -6.93
C ARG A 396 3.28 -5.12 -7.98
N GLY A 397 3.47 -4.55 -9.17
CA GLY A 397 4.11 -5.23 -10.31
C GLY A 397 5.00 -4.36 -11.20
N ARG A 398 5.33 -3.13 -10.80
CA ARG A 398 6.22 -2.25 -11.59
C ARG A 398 7.58 -2.07 -10.93
N ARG A 399 8.42 -3.10 -11.01
CA ARG A 399 9.88 -2.93 -11.11
C ARG A 399 10.52 -4.08 -11.89
N LEU A 400 10.53 -3.91 -13.21
CA LEU A 400 11.75 -4.13 -13.98
C LEU A 400 12.45 -2.77 -14.10
N SER A 401 12.93 -2.23 -12.98
CA SER A 401 13.94 -1.18 -13.06
C SER A 401 15.29 -1.86 -13.26
N ASN A 402 16.08 -1.43 -14.24
CA ASN A 402 17.48 -1.80 -14.54
C ASN A 402 18.47 -1.69 -13.36
N ARG A 403 18.01 -1.63 -12.11
CA ARG A 403 18.80 -1.36 -10.90
C ARG A 403 18.97 -2.57 -9.99
N HIS A 404 18.29 -3.70 -10.26
CA HIS A 404 18.55 -4.96 -9.58
C HIS A 404 18.81 -6.05 -10.62
N PRO A 405 19.88 -6.85 -10.46
CA PRO A 405 20.08 -8.01 -11.31
C PRO A 405 18.90 -8.98 -11.09
N LEU A 406 18.26 -9.39 -12.18
CA LEU A 406 17.39 -10.55 -12.16
C LEU A 406 18.31 -11.78 -12.08
N ASP A 407 18.16 -12.60 -11.04
CA ASP A 407 18.84 -13.88 -10.97
C ASP A 407 18.15 -14.85 -11.95
N LEU A 408 18.77 -15.07 -13.11
CA LEU A 408 18.30 -16.05 -14.09
C LEU A 408 18.86 -17.43 -13.72
N GLU A 409 17.98 -18.39 -13.46
CA GLU A 409 18.40 -19.78 -13.22
C GLU A 409 18.88 -20.41 -14.52
N VAL A 410 20.13 -20.88 -14.54
CA VAL A 410 20.74 -21.53 -15.70
C VAL A 410 21.15 -22.95 -15.35
N LYS A 411 20.69 -23.91 -16.15
CA LYS A 411 21.11 -25.32 -16.07
C LYS A 411 22.07 -25.63 -17.21
N ILE A 412 23.30 -25.99 -16.87
CA ILE A 412 24.31 -26.42 -17.84
C ILE A 412 23.97 -27.84 -18.32
N LEU A 413 23.76 -27.99 -19.62
CA LEU A 413 23.45 -29.27 -20.27
C LEU A 413 24.68 -29.88 -20.93
N ASP A 414 25.62 -29.04 -21.37
CA ASP A 414 26.92 -29.46 -21.89
C ASP A 414 28.05 -28.85 -21.03
N PRO A 415 28.90 -29.67 -20.40
CA PRO A 415 29.91 -29.19 -19.45
C PRO A 415 31.00 -28.32 -20.09
N ARG A 416 31.13 -28.30 -21.43
CA ARG A 416 32.04 -27.40 -22.15
C ARG A 416 31.63 -25.94 -21.98
N LEU A 417 30.36 -25.66 -21.73
CA LEU A 417 29.88 -24.35 -21.36
C LEU A 417 30.20 -24.06 -19.89
N GLY A 418 30.97 -22.99 -19.65
CA GLY A 418 31.58 -22.64 -18.37
C GLY A 418 33.02 -23.13 -18.19
N SER A 419 33.46 -24.16 -18.93
CA SER A 419 34.82 -24.71 -18.83
C SER A 419 35.71 -24.42 -20.04
N ILE A 420 35.19 -24.58 -21.27
CA ILE A 420 35.89 -24.27 -22.53
C ILE A 420 35.39 -22.93 -23.09
N TRP A 421 34.08 -22.73 -23.08
CA TRP A 421 33.45 -21.47 -23.51
C TRP A 421 32.85 -20.77 -22.30
N PRO A 422 32.95 -19.44 -22.19
CA PRO A 422 32.35 -18.72 -21.07
C PRO A 422 30.82 -18.85 -21.11
N LEU A 423 30.20 -18.75 -19.94
CA LEU A 423 28.76 -18.55 -19.82
C LEU A 423 28.33 -17.28 -20.57
N PRO A 424 27.06 -17.18 -21.02
CA PRO A 424 26.54 -15.93 -21.56
C PRO A 424 26.71 -14.80 -20.56
N ASP A 425 27.25 -13.68 -21.03
CA ASP A 425 27.50 -12.50 -20.22
C ASP A 425 27.21 -11.23 -21.04
N TYR A 426 26.96 -10.14 -20.35
CA TYR A 426 26.77 -8.83 -20.95
C TYR A 426 28.12 -8.24 -21.33
N ALA A 427 28.33 -7.93 -22.61
CA ALA A 427 29.62 -7.47 -23.11
C ALA A 427 30.08 -6.14 -22.48
N THR A 428 29.13 -5.28 -22.07
CA THR A 428 29.37 -4.01 -21.38
C THR A 428 28.22 -3.72 -20.41
N PRO A 429 28.40 -2.80 -19.43
CA PRO A 429 27.32 -2.39 -18.53
C PRO A 429 26.06 -1.82 -19.21
N GLY A 430 26.16 -1.41 -20.48
CA GLY A 430 25.04 -0.93 -21.29
C GLY A 430 24.50 -1.95 -22.28
N SER A 431 25.02 -3.17 -22.29
CA SER A 431 24.56 -4.24 -23.19
C SER A 431 23.21 -4.78 -22.74
N ALA A 432 22.25 -4.85 -23.65
CA ALA A 432 20.93 -5.39 -23.35
C ALA A 432 20.83 -6.92 -23.52
N GLY A 433 21.75 -7.51 -24.32
CA GLY A 433 21.70 -8.92 -24.69
C GLY A 433 22.86 -9.74 -24.14
N LEU A 434 22.55 -10.99 -23.77
CA LEU A 434 23.51 -12.04 -23.41
C LEU A 434 23.88 -12.84 -24.66
N ASP A 435 25.16 -12.97 -24.96
CA ASP A 435 25.62 -13.69 -26.15
C ASP A 435 25.41 -15.22 -26.00
N LEU A 436 24.63 -15.82 -26.91
CA LEU A 436 24.41 -17.27 -27.00
C LEU A 436 25.40 -17.90 -27.99
N ARG A 437 25.97 -19.04 -27.61
CA ARG A 437 27.04 -19.71 -28.36
C ARG A 437 26.58 -21.02 -28.98
N ALA A 438 27.21 -21.40 -30.09
CA ALA A 438 27.05 -22.70 -30.71
C ALA A 438 27.76 -23.78 -29.88
N CYS A 439 26.98 -24.62 -29.20
CA CYS A 439 27.49 -25.80 -28.50
C CYS A 439 27.38 -27.01 -29.45
N ILE A 440 28.41 -27.18 -30.29
CA ILE A 440 28.50 -28.21 -31.33
C ILE A 440 29.88 -28.88 -31.27
N ASP A 441 29.98 -30.11 -31.79
CA ASP A 441 31.20 -30.93 -31.66
C ASP A 441 32.27 -30.62 -32.70
N ALA A 442 31.86 -30.15 -33.87
CA ALA A 442 32.75 -29.82 -34.98
C ALA A 442 32.19 -28.63 -35.77
N PRO A 443 33.03 -27.92 -36.56
CA PRO A 443 32.56 -26.86 -37.45
C PRO A 443 31.42 -27.33 -38.37
N LEU A 444 30.35 -26.56 -38.41
CA LEU A 444 29.17 -26.83 -39.24
C LEU A 444 29.16 -25.88 -40.45
N GLU A 445 29.09 -26.43 -41.66
CA GLU A 445 28.85 -25.64 -42.86
C GLU A 445 27.35 -25.41 -43.07
N LEU A 446 26.96 -24.14 -43.12
CA LEU A 446 25.60 -23.70 -43.39
C LEU A 446 25.50 -23.18 -44.83
N HIS A 447 24.90 -23.99 -45.71
CA HIS A 447 24.72 -23.65 -47.12
C HIS A 447 23.65 -22.55 -47.31
N PRO A 448 23.73 -21.75 -48.39
CA PRO A 448 22.68 -20.80 -48.76
C PRO A 448 21.27 -21.40 -48.71
N GLY A 449 20.34 -20.70 -48.09
CA GLY A 449 18.94 -21.13 -47.94
C GLY A 449 18.68 -22.16 -46.84
N VAL A 450 19.73 -22.76 -46.25
CA VAL A 450 19.58 -23.80 -45.22
C VAL A 450 19.43 -23.19 -43.83
N SER A 451 18.52 -23.78 -43.04
CA SER A 451 18.39 -23.50 -41.61
C SER A 451 18.78 -24.73 -40.80
N GLN A 452 19.61 -24.54 -39.78
CA GLN A 452 20.01 -25.58 -38.83
C GLN A 452 19.66 -25.16 -37.40
N LEU A 453 19.08 -26.08 -36.63
CA LEU A 453 18.86 -25.89 -35.20
C LEU A 453 20.11 -26.30 -34.42
N LEU A 454 20.69 -25.36 -33.66
CA LEU A 454 21.92 -25.55 -32.90
C LEU A 454 21.65 -25.48 -31.40
N SER A 455 22.32 -26.34 -30.63
CA SER A 455 22.26 -26.27 -29.17
C SER A 455 23.11 -25.12 -28.64
N THR A 456 22.70 -24.54 -27.52
CA THR A 456 23.51 -23.59 -26.75
C THR A 456 24.23 -24.25 -25.56
N GLY A 457 23.95 -25.53 -25.29
CA GLY A 457 24.53 -26.25 -24.16
C GLY A 457 23.92 -25.88 -22.80
N MET A 458 22.81 -25.14 -22.77
CA MET A 458 22.12 -24.74 -21.54
C MET A 458 20.60 -24.77 -21.66
N ALA A 459 19.94 -24.79 -20.51
CA ALA A 459 18.54 -24.41 -20.33
C ALA A 459 18.47 -23.22 -19.36
N ILE A 460 17.43 -22.41 -19.47
CA ILE A 460 17.15 -21.32 -18.54
C ILE A 460 15.76 -21.51 -17.95
N HIS A 461 15.55 -20.97 -16.75
CA HIS A 461 14.24 -20.85 -16.13
C HIS A 461 14.07 -19.42 -15.63
N VAL A 462 13.15 -18.68 -16.23
CA VAL A 462 12.90 -17.27 -15.90
C VAL A 462 12.06 -17.15 -14.63
N ALA A 463 11.15 -18.11 -14.39
CA ALA A 463 10.28 -18.27 -13.23
C ALA A 463 9.27 -17.14 -12.96
N ASP A 464 9.57 -15.89 -13.36
CA ASP A 464 8.69 -14.74 -13.21
C ASP A 464 7.69 -14.66 -14.38
N PRO A 465 6.37 -14.84 -14.14
CA PRO A 465 5.35 -14.76 -15.18
C PRO A 465 5.14 -13.34 -15.75
N GLY A 466 5.80 -12.31 -15.20
CA GLY A 466 5.84 -10.96 -15.75
C GLY A 466 7.00 -10.73 -16.74
N ILE A 467 7.84 -11.74 -17.00
CA ILE A 467 9.03 -11.63 -17.84
C ILE A 467 9.02 -12.76 -18.88
N ALA A 468 9.44 -12.43 -20.10
CA ALA A 468 9.79 -13.42 -21.12
C ALA A 468 11.23 -13.21 -21.59
N ALA A 469 11.87 -14.25 -22.12
CA ALA A 469 13.17 -14.11 -22.76
C ALA A 469 13.02 -14.19 -24.29
N LEU A 470 13.65 -13.26 -25.00
CA LEU A 470 13.66 -13.22 -26.46
C LEU A 470 15.04 -13.58 -27.00
N VAL A 471 15.11 -14.58 -27.87
CA VAL A 471 16.28 -14.91 -28.66
C VAL A 471 16.25 -14.09 -29.94
N LEU A 472 17.25 -13.24 -30.12
CA LEU A 472 17.36 -12.30 -31.23
C LEU A 472 18.59 -12.61 -32.09
N PRO A 473 18.54 -12.30 -33.40
CA PRO A 473 19.70 -12.40 -34.27
C PRO A 473 20.77 -11.39 -33.83
N ARG A 474 22.03 -11.76 -34.05
CA ARG A 474 23.14 -10.82 -33.91
C ARG A 474 23.22 -9.93 -35.15
N SER A 475 23.10 -8.62 -34.97
CA SER A 475 23.12 -7.63 -36.06
C SER A 475 24.35 -7.78 -36.97
N GLY A 476 25.54 -7.97 -36.38
CA GLY A 476 26.78 -8.13 -37.14
C GLY A 476 26.88 -9.43 -37.94
N LEU A 477 26.23 -10.52 -37.50
CA LEU A 477 26.22 -11.80 -38.22
C LEU A 477 25.19 -11.73 -39.37
N GLY A 478 24.02 -11.17 -39.09
CA GLY A 478 22.97 -10.94 -40.08
C GLY A 478 23.38 -9.94 -41.17
N ALA A 479 24.05 -8.84 -40.82
CA ALA A 479 24.44 -7.80 -41.77
C ALA A 479 25.64 -8.19 -42.65
N ARG A 480 26.67 -8.84 -42.07
CA ARG A 480 27.92 -9.14 -42.79
C ARG A 480 27.94 -10.48 -43.51
N HIS A 481 27.22 -11.47 -42.96
CA HIS A 481 27.28 -12.85 -43.46
C HIS A 481 25.91 -13.40 -43.83
N GLY A 482 24.83 -12.62 -43.64
CA GLY A 482 23.48 -13.09 -43.91
C GLY A 482 23.04 -14.24 -43.01
N ILE A 483 23.59 -14.40 -41.81
CA ILE A 483 23.13 -15.43 -40.88
C ILE A 483 22.18 -14.82 -39.86
N VAL A 484 20.94 -15.29 -39.86
CA VAL A 484 19.84 -14.79 -39.03
C VAL A 484 19.17 -15.94 -38.30
N LEU A 485 18.17 -15.64 -37.47
CA LEU A 485 17.32 -16.66 -36.88
C LEU A 485 16.27 -17.14 -37.90
N GLY A 486 16.11 -18.45 -38.08
CA GLY A 486 15.10 -19.01 -38.99
C GLY A 486 13.67 -18.67 -38.58
N ASN A 487 13.43 -18.50 -37.28
CA ASN A 487 12.16 -18.06 -36.71
C ASN A 487 12.08 -16.54 -36.47
N LEU A 488 13.08 -15.76 -36.92
CA LEU A 488 13.26 -14.32 -36.70
C LEU A 488 13.47 -13.91 -35.23
N VAL A 489 12.54 -14.25 -34.34
CA VAL A 489 12.58 -14.02 -32.90
C VAL A 489 12.13 -15.29 -32.19
N GLY A 490 12.93 -15.80 -31.25
CA GLY A 490 12.52 -16.88 -30.35
C GLY A 490 11.90 -16.31 -29.09
N LEU A 491 10.68 -16.71 -28.74
CA LEU A 491 10.08 -16.42 -27.44
C LEU A 491 10.31 -17.61 -26.51
N ILE A 492 10.77 -17.34 -25.30
CA ILE A 492 10.90 -18.30 -24.21
C ILE A 492 9.99 -17.83 -23.08
N ASP A 493 8.97 -18.64 -22.81
CA ASP A 493 8.01 -18.40 -21.73
C ASP A 493 8.65 -18.62 -20.36
N SER A 494 8.05 -17.99 -19.33
CA SER A 494 8.62 -17.98 -17.99
C SER A 494 8.75 -19.36 -17.33
N ASP A 495 7.87 -20.29 -17.72
CA ASP A 495 7.75 -21.64 -17.20
C ASP A 495 8.44 -22.69 -18.09
N TYR A 496 9.06 -22.28 -19.20
CA TYR A 496 9.86 -23.17 -20.03
C TYR A 496 11.18 -23.51 -19.33
N GLN A 497 11.51 -24.80 -19.26
CA GLN A 497 12.73 -25.31 -18.62
C GLN A 497 13.55 -26.24 -19.54
N GLY A 498 13.19 -26.28 -20.83
CA GLY A 498 13.87 -27.12 -21.81
C GLY A 498 15.18 -26.53 -22.31
N PRO A 499 15.93 -27.29 -23.13
CA PRO A 499 17.15 -26.79 -23.76
C PRO A 499 16.90 -25.53 -24.61
N LEU A 500 17.82 -24.58 -24.54
CA LEU A 500 17.83 -23.42 -25.42
C LEU A 500 18.48 -23.78 -26.76
N MET A 501 17.69 -23.66 -27.81
CA MET A 501 18.10 -23.97 -29.19
C MET A 501 18.02 -22.71 -30.06
N VAL A 502 18.95 -22.59 -31.01
CA VAL A 502 19.04 -21.45 -31.93
C VAL A 502 18.94 -21.96 -33.36
N SER A 503 17.90 -21.53 -34.09
CA SER A 503 17.75 -21.84 -35.51
C SER A 503 18.57 -20.85 -36.33
N CYS A 504 19.75 -21.23 -36.81
CA CYS A 504 20.57 -20.39 -37.68
C CYS A 504 20.16 -20.62 -39.14
N TRP A 505 19.73 -19.56 -39.82
CA TRP A 505 19.39 -19.57 -41.25
C TRP A 505 20.38 -18.72 -42.04
N ASN A 506 20.95 -19.31 -43.09
CA ASN A 506 21.78 -18.59 -44.05
C ASN A 506 20.91 -17.99 -45.18
N ARG A 507 20.65 -16.69 -45.09
CA ARG A 507 19.95 -15.90 -46.13
C ARG A 507 20.90 -15.25 -47.14
N SER A 508 22.20 -15.57 -47.10
CA SER A 508 23.17 -15.12 -48.11
C SER A 508 23.24 -16.10 -49.28
N ASP A 509 24.00 -15.73 -50.29
CA ASP A 509 24.38 -16.54 -51.45
C ASP A 509 25.72 -17.28 -51.26
N THR A 510 26.37 -17.13 -50.10
CA THR A 510 27.66 -17.76 -49.80
C THR A 510 27.55 -18.77 -48.66
N ARG A 511 28.43 -19.78 -48.67
CA ARG A 511 28.55 -20.71 -47.52
C ARG A 511 29.12 -20.00 -46.31
N PHE A 512 28.64 -20.38 -45.12
CA PHE A 512 29.15 -19.88 -43.85
C PHE A 512 29.45 -21.03 -42.91
N THR A 513 30.60 -20.99 -42.25
CA THR A 513 31.00 -22.03 -41.27
C THR A 513 30.78 -21.50 -39.87
N ILE A 514 30.01 -22.22 -39.06
CA ILE A 514 29.83 -21.96 -37.63
C ILE A 514 30.81 -22.87 -36.88
N ALA A 515 31.78 -22.29 -36.18
CA ALA A 515 32.71 -23.04 -35.35
C ALA A 515 32.12 -23.32 -33.94
N PRO A 516 32.58 -24.39 -33.26
CA PRO A 516 32.25 -24.60 -31.85
C PRO A 516 32.58 -23.37 -30.98
N GLY A 517 31.60 -22.88 -30.23
CA GLY A 517 31.73 -21.71 -29.36
C GLY A 517 31.44 -20.35 -30.01
N ASP A 518 31.16 -20.32 -31.32
CA ASP A 518 30.80 -19.08 -32.01
C ASP A 518 29.52 -18.47 -31.44
N ARG A 519 29.47 -17.14 -31.41
CA ARG A 519 28.29 -16.39 -30.97
C ARG A 519 27.27 -16.33 -32.09
N ILE A 520 26.15 -17.03 -31.92
CA ILE A 520 25.16 -17.27 -32.97
C ILE A 520 23.86 -16.46 -32.77
N ALA A 521 23.54 -16.11 -31.53
CA ALA A 521 22.37 -15.32 -31.18
C ALA A 521 22.63 -14.50 -29.92
N GLN A 522 21.64 -13.71 -29.50
CA GLN A 522 21.67 -13.01 -28.23
C GLN A 522 20.31 -13.15 -27.54
N LEU A 523 20.32 -13.28 -26.21
CA LEU A 523 19.12 -13.37 -25.38
C LEU A 523 18.86 -12.01 -24.71
N ILE A 524 17.64 -11.48 -24.81
CA ILE A 524 17.18 -10.31 -24.05
C ILE A 524 16.03 -10.70 -23.14
N LEU A 525 15.92 -10.07 -21.98
CA LEU A 525 14.78 -10.23 -21.08
C LEU A 525 13.83 -9.05 -21.27
N VAL A 526 12.53 -9.32 -21.39
CA VAL A 526 11.51 -8.29 -21.63
C VAL A 526 10.34 -8.42 -20.66
N PRO A 527 9.80 -7.31 -20.14
CA PRO A 527 8.52 -7.32 -19.43
C PRO A 527 7.39 -7.74 -20.36
N ILE A 528 6.44 -8.52 -19.85
CA ILE A 528 5.19 -8.85 -20.55
C ILE A 528 3.96 -8.39 -19.76
N LEU A 529 2.88 -8.09 -20.48
CA LEU A 529 1.57 -7.75 -19.92
C LEU A 529 0.56 -8.83 -20.28
N HIS A 530 -0.18 -9.31 -19.29
CA HIS A 530 -1.28 -10.24 -19.53
C HIS A 530 -2.59 -9.46 -19.74
N ALA A 531 -3.08 -9.45 -20.97
CA ALA A 531 -4.34 -8.83 -21.31
C ALA A 531 -5.53 -9.71 -20.88
N ARG A 532 -6.61 -9.08 -20.40
CA ARG A 532 -7.91 -9.74 -20.26
C ARG A 532 -8.72 -9.45 -21.52
N LEU A 533 -9.12 -10.51 -22.20
CA LEU A 533 -9.97 -10.38 -23.38
C LEU A 533 -11.40 -10.05 -22.94
N ARG A 534 -11.95 -8.96 -23.46
CA ARG A 534 -13.35 -8.57 -23.31
C ARG A 534 -14.00 -8.63 -24.68
N VAL A 535 -14.99 -9.50 -24.83
CA VAL A 535 -15.81 -9.57 -26.05
C VAL A 535 -16.78 -8.38 -26.03
N VAL A 536 -16.87 -7.68 -27.16
CA VAL A 536 -17.76 -6.53 -27.38
C VAL A 536 -18.44 -6.69 -28.73
N ASP A 537 -19.67 -6.19 -28.87
CA ASP A 537 -20.43 -6.27 -30.13
C ASP A 537 -19.95 -5.27 -31.20
N GLY A 538 -19.13 -4.29 -30.80
CA GLY A 538 -18.51 -3.31 -31.69
C GLY A 538 -17.42 -2.50 -30.98
N PHE A 539 -16.50 -1.95 -31.76
CA PHE A 539 -15.49 -0.99 -31.28
C PHE A 539 -16.02 0.44 -31.41
N GLU A 540 -15.53 1.36 -30.59
CA GLU A 540 -15.79 2.79 -30.79
C GLU A 540 -15.20 3.25 -32.14
N ALA A 541 -15.90 4.16 -32.82
CA ALA A 541 -15.42 4.72 -34.08
C ALA A 541 -14.07 5.42 -33.88
N SER A 542 -13.07 5.09 -34.70
CA SER A 542 -11.78 5.77 -34.72
C SER A 542 -11.55 6.42 -36.08
N GLU A 543 -10.77 7.50 -36.13
CA GLU A 543 -10.42 8.21 -37.38
C GLU A 543 -9.80 7.29 -38.44
N ARG A 544 -9.09 6.23 -38.01
CA ARG A 544 -8.49 5.24 -38.90
C ARG A 544 -9.51 4.23 -39.47
N GLY A 545 -10.60 3.97 -38.75
CA GLY A 545 -11.70 3.10 -39.17
C GLY A 545 -11.24 1.75 -39.74
N ALA A 546 -11.90 1.30 -40.82
CA ALA A 546 -11.55 0.08 -41.56
C ALA A 546 -10.40 0.27 -42.56
N GLY A 547 -9.63 1.35 -42.45
CA GLY A 547 -8.52 1.67 -43.35
C GLY A 547 -7.32 0.74 -43.13
N GLY A 548 -7.42 -0.48 -43.66
CA GLY A 548 -6.35 -1.40 -44.08
C GLY A 548 -5.19 -1.70 -43.13
N PHE A 549 -4.74 -2.96 -43.14
CA PHE A 549 -3.43 -3.32 -42.59
C PHE A 549 -2.31 -2.68 -43.43
N GLY A 550 -1.73 -1.58 -42.94
CA GLY A 550 -0.50 -0.99 -43.44
C GLY A 550 -0.66 -0.13 -44.70
N HIS A 551 -0.52 1.19 -44.53
CA HIS A 551 -0.17 2.06 -45.64
C HIS A 551 1.24 1.68 -46.09
N SER A 552 1.43 1.27 -47.35
CA SER A 552 2.72 0.81 -47.91
C SER A 552 3.82 1.90 -47.92
N GLY A 553 3.49 3.13 -47.53
CA GLY A 553 4.43 4.24 -47.45
C GLY A 553 4.93 4.73 -48.82
N ARG A 554 4.35 4.23 -49.91
CA ARG A 554 4.59 4.71 -51.28
C ARG A 554 3.25 5.14 -51.86
N SER A 555 3.11 6.46 -52.06
CA SER A 555 2.08 7.09 -52.89
C SER A 555 2.31 6.78 -54.36
#